data_AF-A0A1W6AGC3-F1
#
_entry.id   AF-A0A1W6AGC3-F1
#
_cell.length_a   1.000
_cell.length_b   1.000
_cell.length_c   1.000
_cell.angle_alpha   90.00
_cell.angle_beta   90.00
_cell.angle_gamma   90.00
#
_symmetry.space_group_name_H-M   'P 1'
#
loop_
_entity.id
_entity.type
_entity.pdbx_description
1 polymer ?
#
loop_
_entity_poly.entity_id
_entity_poly.type
_entity_poly.pdbx_seq_one_letter_code
_entity_poly.pdbx_strand_id
1 'polypeptide(L)'
;MEFIEVLRKKNMKVREFQKWGVCFRKRWEDNFANHLSYEEKEEIHLYGDKYSCGYLWHIFSYEKKKCLEGKEAENMFHNEMKKECYIFFQHCDEVLLIKDASLLRMDDILRETDDAYKGDIYIVDKDFTWTFVKTHEHRWCGPYFTRKC
;
A
#
# COMPACT_ATOMS: atom_id res chain seq x y z
N MET A 1 -13.86 -3.67 15.47
CA MET A 1 -13.35 -2.59 16.35
C MET A 1 -13.16 -1.42 15.39
N GLU A 2 -12.42 -0.37 15.70
CA GLU A 2 -11.89 0.49 14.64
C GLU A 2 -10.41 0.12 14.43
N PHE A 3 -9.91 0.05 13.20
CA PHE A 3 -8.58 -0.43 12.82
C PHE A 3 -7.51 0.29 13.63
N ILE A 4 -7.73 1.57 13.82
CA ILE A 4 -6.93 2.47 14.65
C ILE A 4 -6.89 2.03 16.12
N GLU A 5 -7.98 1.52 16.68
CA GLU A 5 -8.01 0.98 18.06
C GLU A 5 -7.12 -0.25 18.20
N VAL A 6 -7.09 -1.14 17.19
CA VAL A 6 -6.22 -2.33 17.21
C VAL A 6 -4.76 -1.90 17.26
N LEU A 7 -4.39 -0.90 16.46
CA LEU A 7 -3.03 -0.34 16.46
C LEU A 7 -2.69 0.34 17.79
N ARG A 8 -3.61 1.15 18.33
CA ARG A 8 -3.44 1.83 19.63
C ARG A 8 -3.29 0.83 20.78
N LYS A 9 -4.01 -0.29 20.77
CA LYS A 9 -3.87 -1.38 21.76
C LYS A 9 -2.48 -2.03 21.75
N LYS A 10 -1.75 -1.93 20.63
CA LYS A 10 -0.35 -2.37 20.52
C LYS A 10 0.66 -1.27 20.87
N ASN A 11 0.23 -0.18 21.49
CA ASN A 11 1.03 1.00 21.82
C ASN A 11 1.61 1.75 20.61
N MET A 12 1.06 1.53 19.41
CA MET A 12 1.45 2.33 18.24
C MET A 12 0.74 3.70 18.28
N LYS A 13 1.44 4.74 17.86
CA LYS A 13 0.86 6.09 17.78
C LYS A 13 0.37 6.33 16.37
N VAL A 14 -0.94 6.52 16.22
CA VAL A 14 -1.59 6.76 14.94
C VAL A 14 -1.97 8.24 14.82
N ARG A 15 -1.62 8.87 13.70
CA ARG A 15 -2.07 10.21 13.31
C ARG A 15 -2.72 10.15 11.94
N GLU A 16 -3.91 10.72 11.83
CA GLU A 16 -4.67 10.78 10.58
C GLU A 16 -4.42 12.11 9.84
N PHE A 17 -4.37 12.02 8.52
CA PHE A 17 -4.27 13.15 7.61
C PHE A 17 -5.35 13.03 6.54
N GLN A 18 -6.31 13.96 6.57
CA GLN A 18 -7.40 14.02 5.61
C GLN A 18 -6.97 14.80 4.36
N LYS A 19 -7.41 14.37 3.17
CA LYS A 19 -7.14 15.03 1.87
C LYS A 19 -5.68 14.91 1.38
N TRP A 20 -4.93 13.92 1.88
CA TRP A 20 -3.53 13.69 1.48
C TRP A 20 -3.34 12.48 0.56
N GLY A 21 -4.36 11.63 0.37
CA GLY A 21 -4.22 10.40 -0.40
C GLY A 21 -3.78 10.62 -1.85
N VAL A 22 -4.28 11.66 -2.54
CA VAL A 22 -3.82 12.02 -3.89
C VAL A 22 -2.30 12.26 -3.92
N CYS A 23 -1.79 13.04 -2.97
CA CYS A 23 -0.35 13.33 -2.86
C CYS A 23 0.47 12.07 -2.59
N PHE A 24 -0.03 11.16 -1.75
CA PHE A 24 0.66 9.91 -1.42
C PHE A 24 0.65 8.92 -2.60
N ARG A 25 -0.46 8.79 -3.32
CA ARG A 25 -0.53 7.99 -4.54
C ARG A 25 0.43 8.49 -5.61
N LYS A 26 0.48 9.81 -5.83
CA LYS A 26 1.45 10.39 -6.79
C LYS A 26 2.89 10.17 -6.35
N ARG A 27 3.19 10.40 -5.07
CA ARG A 27 4.53 10.16 -4.54
C ARG A 27 4.93 8.69 -4.60
N TRP A 28 3.99 7.77 -4.41
CA TRP A 28 4.23 6.34 -4.60
C TRP A 28 4.57 6.02 -6.06
N GLU A 29 3.78 6.53 -7.00
CA GLU A 29 4.05 6.39 -8.44
C GLU A 29 5.45 6.91 -8.81
N ASP A 30 5.85 8.08 -8.31
CA ASP A 30 7.15 8.68 -8.60
C ASP A 30 8.34 7.89 -8.01
N ASN A 31 8.10 6.99 -7.05
CA ASN A 31 9.14 6.17 -6.42
C ASN A 31 9.17 4.73 -6.94
N PHE A 32 8.02 4.17 -7.31
CA PHE A 32 7.91 2.76 -7.69
C PHE A 32 7.55 2.55 -9.17
N ALA A 33 7.02 3.56 -9.86
CA ALA A 33 6.58 3.49 -11.27
C ALA A 33 7.25 4.54 -12.18
N ASN A 34 8.35 5.15 -11.73
CA ASN A 34 9.01 6.24 -12.47
C ASN A 34 9.77 5.78 -13.73
N HIS A 35 10.07 4.50 -13.84
CA HIS A 35 10.72 3.89 -15.00
C HIS A 35 9.75 3.62 -16.14
N LEU A 36 8.44 3.69 -15.90
CA LEU A 36 7.41 3.50 -16.91
C LEU A 36 7.06 4.82 -17.60
N SER A 37 6.97 4.75 -18.93
CA SER A 37 6.37 5.78 -19.77
C SER A 37 4.88 5.97 -19.46
N TYR A 38 4.28 7.04 -20.00
CA TYR A 38 2.84 7.27 -19.82
C TYR A 38 2.03 6.15 -20.49
N GLU A 39 2.43 5.73 -21.69
CA GLU A 39 1.80 4.68 -22.46
C GLU A 39 1.83 3.33 -21.72
N GLU A 40 2.97 2.95 -21.14
CA GLU A 40 3.07 1.73 -20.33
C GLU A 40 2.20 1.77 -19.07
N LYS A 41 1.95 2.96 -18.49
CA LYS A 41 1.05 3.12 -17.34
C LYS A 41 -0.41 2.98 -17.74
N GLU A 42 -0.79 3.48 -18.91
CA GLU A 42 -2.13 3.29 -19.47
C GLU A 42 -2.39 1.81 -19.82
N GLU A 43 -1.42 1.12 -20.43
CA GLU A 43 -1.53 -0.30 -20.80
C GLU A 43 -1.83 -1.22 -19.61
N ILE A 44 -1.27 -0.92 -18.44
CA ILE A 44 -1.51 -1.69 -17.22
C ILE A 44 -2.68 -1.15 -16.40
N HIS A 45 -3.45 -0.20 -16.93
CA HIS A 45 -4.53 0.47 -16.21
C HIS A 45 -4.07 1.01 -14.85
N LEU A 46 -2.91 1.68 -14.80
CA LEU A 46 -2.42 2.31 -13.56
C LEU A 46 -3.35 3.46 -13.15
N TYR A 47 -3.88 4.17 -14.14
CA TYR A 47 -4.87 5.23 -13.98
C TYR A 47 -6.25 4.71 -14.37
N GLY A 48 -7.28 5.24 -13.71
CA GLY A 48 -8.66 4.93 -14.06
C GLY A 48 -9.13 5.81 -15.20
N ASP A 49 -9.97 5.25 -16.05
CA ASP A 49 -10.63 5.97 -17.14
C ASP A 49 -12.15 5.75 -17.07
N LYS A 50 -12.86 6.01 -18.18
CA LYS A 50 -14.32 5.81 -18.25
C LYS A 50 -14.73 4.33 -18.17
N TYR A 51 -13.81 3.40 -18.43
CA TYR A 51 -14.07 1.97 -18.63
C TYR A 51 -13.41 1.08 -17.58
N SER A 52 -12.39 1.57 -16.87
CA SER A 52 -11.59 0.81 -15.91
C SER A 52 -11.26 1.64 -14.66
N CYS A 53 -11.28 0.98 -13.50
CA CYS A 53 -10.69 1.54 -12.28
C CYS A 53 -9.18 1.30 -12.32
N GLY A 54 -8.41 2.37 -12.13
CA GLY A 54 -6.95 2.27 -12.11
C GLY A 54 -6.42 1.88 -10.74
N TYR A 55 -5.42 1.00 -10.71
CA TYR A 55 -4.81 0.48 -9.49
C TYR A 55 -3.30 0.56 -9.52
N LEU A 56 -2.68 1.16 -8.49
CA LEU A 56 -1.22 1.27 -8.44
C LEU A 56 -0.53 -0.10 -8.37
N TRP A 57 -1.18 -1.09 -7.73
CA TRP A 57 -0.65 -2.45 -7.62
C TRP A 57 -0.58 -3.20 -8.95
N HIS A 58 -1.22 -2.70 -10.03
CA HIS A 58 -1.10 -3.29 -11.36
C HIS A 58 0.34 -3.33 -11.87
N ILE A 59 1.23 -2.46 -11.38
CA ILE A 59 2.65 -2.54 -11.73
C ILE A 59 3.27 -3.89 -11.35
N PHE A 60 2.72 -4.57 -10.34
CA PHE A 60 3.19 -5.86 -9.87
C PHE A 60 2.54 -7.02 -10.64
N SER A 61 1.21 -7.01 -10.78
CA SER A 61 0.49 -8.08 -11.46
C SER A 61 0.78 -8.15 -12.97
N TYR A 62 1.09 -7.01 -13.60
CA TYR A 62 1.58 -6.93 -14.98
C TYR A 62 3.10 -7.05 -15.10
N GLU A 63 3.79 -7.42 -14.01
CA GLU A 63 5.23 -7.71 -13.97
C GLU A 63 6.14 -6.54 -14.39
N LYS A 64 5.62 -5.31 -14.41
CA LYS A 64 6.36 -4.10 -14.77
C LYS A 64 7.38 -3.68 -13.71
N LYS A 65 7.29 -4.22 -12.49
CA LYS A 65 8.31 -4.06 -11.44
C LYS A 65 8.51 -5.36 -10.68
N LYS A 66 9.79 -5.73 -10.50
CA LYS A 66 10.18 -6.85 -9.65
C LYS A 66 9.70 -6.65 -8.21
N CYS A 67 9.02 -7.65 -7.67
CA CYS A 67 8.51 -7.66 -6.31
C CYS A 67 8.51 -9.10 -5.76
N LEU A 68 8.34 -9.20 -4.44
CA LEU A 68 7.91 -10.42 -3.77
C LEU A 68 6.38 -10.42 -3.75
N GLU A 69 5.78 -11.61 -3.75
CA GLU A 69 4.33 -11.80 -3.71
C GLU A 69 3.94 -12.82 -2.62
N GLY A 70 2.71 -12.70 -2.12
CA GLY A 70 2.11 -13.67 -1.21
C GLY A 70 2.88 -13.82 0.10
N LYS A 71 3.18 -15.07 0.47
CA LYS A 71 3.87 -15.40 1.72
C LYS A 71 5.26 -14.74 1.82
N GLU A 72 5.97 -14.60 0.71
CA GLU A 72 7.30 -14.00 0.71
C GLU A 72 7.22 -12.49 0.98
N ALA A 73 6.25 -11.81 0.37
CA ALA A 73 5.96 -10.41 0.64
C ALA A 73 5.56 -10.19 2.11
N GLU A 74 4.70 -11.03 2.65
CA GLU A 74 4.29 -10.97 4.07
C GLU A 74 5.47 -11.16 5.02
N ASN A 75 6.30 -12.17 4.78
CA ASN A 75 7.47 -12.45 5.61
C ASN A 75 8.46 -11.28 5.56
N MET A 76 8.69 -10.71 4.36
CA MET A 76 9.56 -9.55 4.21
C MET A 76 8.99 -8.34 4.96
N PHE A 77 7.69 -8.08 4.82
CA PHE A 77 7.02 -7.01 5.53
C PHE A 77 7.12 -7.17 7.05
N HIS A 78 6.90 -8.37 7.59
CA HIS A 78 7.00 -8.61 9.05
C HIS A 78 8.42 -8.35 9.56
N ASN A 79 9.44 -8.75 8.81
CA ASN A 79 10.85 -8.60 9.17
C ASN A 79 11.41 -7.18 8.93
N GLU A 80 10.70 -6.32 8.20
CA GLU A 80 11.15 -4.96 7.92
C GLU A 80 11.27 -4.11 9.20
N MET A 81 12.35 -3.33 9.34
CA MET A 81 12.49 -2.40 10.47
C MET A 81 11.60 -1.17 10.28
N LYS A 82 10.39 -1.24 10.83
CA LYS A 82 9.35 -0.20 10.72
C LYS A 82 9.39 0.77 11.91
N LYS A 83 10.20 1.84 11.82
CA LYS A 83 10.18 2.92 12.84
C LYS A 83 8.93 3.76 12.73
N GLU A 84 8.67 4.24 11.52
CA GLU A 84 7.47 4.95 11.13
C GLU A 84 7.06 4.52 9.73
N CYS A 85 5.76 4.39 9.52
CA CYS A 85 5.21 4.07 8.21
C CYS A 85 3.94 4.88 7.95
N TYR A 86 3.67 5.07 6.67
CA TYR A 86 2.42 5.66 6.18
C TYR A 86 1.56 4.58 5.59
N ILE A 87 0.26 4.62 5.90
CA ILE A 87 -0.76 3.82 5.25
C ILE A 87 -1.66 4.75 4.46
N PHE A 88 -1.88 4.44 3.18
CA PHE A 88 -2.84 5.14 2.34
C PHE A 88 -3.58 4.13 1.44
N PHE A 89 -4.64 4.58 0.79
CA PHE A 89 -5.56 3.71 0.06
C PHE A 89 -5.70 4.13 -1.40
N GLN A 90 -6.11 3.20 -2.27
CA GLN A 90 -6.29 3.49 -3.70
C GLN A 90 -7.35 4.58 -3.95
N HIS A 91 -8.51 4.47 -3.31
CA HIS A 91 -9.67 5.32 -3.58
C HIS A 91 -10.12 6.15 -2.37
N CYS A 92 -9.28 6.28 -1.34
CA CYS A 92 -9.54 7.12 -0.19
C CYS A 92 -8.44 8.19 -0.04
N ASP A 93 -8.82 9.40 0.39
CA ASP A 93 -7.89 10.50 0.59
C ASP A 93 -7.33 10.60 2.02
N GLU A 94 -7.72 9.65 2.87
CA GLU A 94 -7.18 9.45 4.20
C GLU A 94 -5.77 8.84 4.13
N VAL A 95 -4.86 9.36 4.96
CA VAL A 95 -3.53 8.81 5.17
C VAL A 95 -3.28 8.67 6.67
N LEU A 96 -2.73 7.53 7.09
CA LEU A 96 -2.36 7.26 8.47
C LEU A 96 -0.86 7.26 8.61
N LEU A 97 -0.33 8.01 9.58
CA LEU A 97 1.04 7.85 10.07
C LEU A 97 1.01 6.96 11.30
N ILE A 98 1.78 5.89 11.26
CA ILE A 98 1.99 5.00 12.39
C ILE A 98 3.43 5.18 12.85
N LYS A 99 3.61 5.61 14.11
CA LYS A 99 4.91 5.60 14.78
C LYS A 99 5.03 4.38 15.68
N ASP A 100 6.27 3.94 15.88
CA ASP A 100 6.60 2.74 16.66
C ASP A 100 6.00 1.48 16.00
N ALA A 101 6.04 1.43 14.67
CA ALA A 101 5.34 0.45 13.82
C ALA A 101 6.03 -0.93 13.74
N SER A 102 6.96 -1.23 14.65
CA SER A 102 7.73 -2.49 14.63
C SER A 102 6.85 -3.74 14.83
N LEU A 103 5.71 -3.57 15.53
CA LEU A 103 4.74 -4.64 15.79
C LEU A 103 3.62 -4.70 14.75
N LEU A 104 3.65 -3.85 13.71
CA LEU A 104 2.63 -3.85 12.67
C LEU A 104 2.72 -5.12 11.85
N ARG A 105 1.64 -5.90 11.86
CA ARG A 105 1.52 -7.17 11.14
C ARG A 105 0.37 -7.12 10.15
N MET A 106 0.42 -8.07 9.22
CA MET A 106 -0.62 -8.21 8.21
C MET A 106 -2.01 -8.46 8.83
N ASP A 107 -2.08 -9.26 9.90
CA ASP A 107 -3.33 -9.55 10.61
C ASP A 107 -3.97 -8.31 11.26
N ASP A 108 -3.19 -7.26 11.53
CA ASP A 108 -3.72 -6.01 12.06
C ASP A 108 -4.47 -5.22 10.99
N ILE A 109 -4.11 -5.43 9.72
CA ILE A 109 -4.63 -4.76 8.53
C ILE A 109 -5.88 -5.49 8.00
N LEU A 110 -5.85 -6.83 8.06
CA LEU A 110 -6.93 -7.71 7.56
C LEU A 110 -8.26 -7.58 8.29
N ARG A 111 -8.27 -7.03 9.51
CA ARG A 111 -9.45 -7.12 10.39
C ARG A 111 -10.62 -6.21 9.98
N GLU A 112 -10.44 -5.23 9.11
CA GLU A 112 -11.45 -4.19 8.87
C GLU A 112 -11.57 -3.65 7.43
N THR A 113 -10.98 -4.28 6.41
CA THR A 113 -10.98 -3.74 5.04
C THR A 113 -11.45 -4.73 3.98
N ASP A 114 -12.63 -5.31 4.23
CA ASP A 114 -13.37 -6.14 3.25
C ASP A 114 -14.33 -5.30 2.36
N ASP A 115 -14.36 -3.98 2.52
CA ASP A 115 -15.03 -3.11 1.54
C ASP A 115 -14.08 -2.76 0.39
N ALA A 116 -14.62 -2.68 -0.84
CA ALA A 116 -13.85 -2.36 -2.04
C ALA A 116 -13.28 -0.92 -2.03
N TYR A 117 -13.67 -0.07 -1.07
CA TYR A 117 -13.33 1.35 -1.04
C TYR A 117 -12.00 1.61 -0.30
N LYS A 118 -11.73 0.84 0.76
CA LYS A 118 -10.44 0.78 1.48
C LYS A 118 -9.71 -0.56 1.31
N GLY A 119 -10.18 -1.38 0.37
CA GLY A 119 -9.68 -2.73 0.16
C GLY A 119 -8.22 -2.80 -0.32
N ASP A 120 -7.76 -1.79 -1.07
CA ASP A 120 -6.35 -1.66 -1.48
C ASP A 120 -5.57 -0.75 -0.54
N ILE A 121 -4.55 -1.30 0.09
CA ILE A 121 -3.79 -0.67 1.16
C ILE A 121 -2.32 -0.65 0.76
N TYR A 122 -1.73 0.54 0.82
CA TYR A 122 -0.33 0.79 0.53
C TYR A 122 0.36 1.24 1.79
N ILE A 123 1.44 0.54 2.15
CA ILE A 123 2.26 0.84 3.31
C ILE A 123 3.66 1.15 2.85
N VAL A 124 4.18 2.30 3.26
CA VAL A 124 5.52 2.78 2.91
C VAL A 124 6.24 3.31 4.14
N ASP A 125 7.56 3.31 4.12
CA ASP A 125 8.35 4.15 5.03
C ASP A 125 8.28 5.63 4.63
N LYS A 126 8.85 6.50 5.47
CA LYS A 126 8.86 7.94 5.24
C LYS A 126 9.50 8.36 3.92
N ASP A 127 10.53 7.64 3.49
CA ASP A 127 11.32 8.01 2.32
C ASP A 127 10.92 7.20 1.07
N PHE A 128 9.87 6.38 1.17
CA PHE A 128 9.37 5.52 0.09
C PHE A 128 10.49 4.60 -0.45
N THR A 129 11.35 4.10 0.44
CA THR A 129 12.41 3.13 0.15
C THR A 129 11.88 1.71 0.02
N TRP A 130 10.71 1.41 0.59
CA TRP A 130 9.98 0.17 0.36
C TRP A 130 8.47 0.39 0.37
N THR A 131 7.74 -0.53 -0.25
CA THR A 131 6.29 -0.59 -0.17
C THR A 131 5.82 -2.02 0.07
N PHE A 132 4.83 -2.15 0.94
CA PHE A 132 3.99 -3.33 1.06
C PHE A 132 2.60 -2.98 0.57
N VAL A 133 1.99 -3.83 -0.24
CA VAL A 133 0.69 -3.58 -0.85
C VAL A 133 -0.24 -4.76 -0.63
N LYS A 134 -1.37 -4.52 0.04
CA LYS A 134 -2.47 -5.48 0.13
C LYS A 134 -3.54 -5.06 -0.85
N THR A 135 -3.98 -5.99 -1.68
CA THR A 135 -5.04 -5.76 -2.67
C THR A 135 -6.42 -6.09 -2.06
N HIS A 136 -7.47 -5.52 -2.65
CA HIS A 136 -8.85 -5.91 -2.41
C HIS A 136 -9.20 -7.25 -3.08
N GLU A 137 -8.44 -7.66 -4.11
CA GLU A 137 -8.54 -8.96 -4.78
C GLU A 137 -7.88 -10.08 -3.95
N HIS A 138 -8.30 -10.17 -2.69
CA HIS A 138 -7.76 -11.14 -1.75
C HIS A 138 -7.88 -12.56 -2.32
N ARG A 139 -6.75 -13.29 -2.32
CA ARG A 139 -6.53 -14.64 -2.87
C ARG A 139 -6.14 -14.74 -4.35
N TRP A 140 -6.26 -13.68 -5.14
CA TRP A 140 -5.94 -13.71 -6.58
C TRP A 140 -4.70 -12.90 -6.94
N CYS A 141 -4.50 -11.76 -6.28
CA CYS A 141 -3.34 -10.92 -6.50
C CYS A 141 -2.74 -10.44 -5.18
N GLY A 142 -1.42 -10.50 -5.05
CA GLY A 142 -0.72 -9.99 -3.87
C GLY A 142 -0.92 -10.83 -2.59
N PRO A 143 -0.55 -10.29 -1.42
CA PRO A 143 0.09 -9.00 -1.23
C PRO A 143 1.46 -8.91 -1.91
N TYR A 144 1.93 -7.69 -2.16
CA TYR A 144 3.22 -7.43 -2.79
C TYR A 144 4.17 -6.72 -1.83
N PHE A 145 5.48 -7.00 -1.97
CA PHE A 145 6.52 -6.23 -1.31
C PHE A 145 7.63 -5.90 -2.30
N THR A 146 8.07 -4.65 -2.35
CA THR A 146 9.23 -4.26 -3.13
C THR A 146 10.02 -3.14 -2.47
N ARG A 147 11.28 -3.02 -2.86
CA ARG A 147 12.13 -1.88 -2.50
C ARG A 147 12.23 -0.93 -3.69
N LYS A 148 12.45 0.35 -3.38
CA LYS A 148 12.92 1.32 -4.35
C LYS A 148 14.29 0.85 -4.86
N CYS A 149 14.41 0.70 -6.17
CA CYS A 149 15.65 0.27 -6.82
C CYS A 149 16.57 1.49 -7.03
#